data_AF-A0A1D1XZV2-F1
#
_entry.id   AF-A0A1D1XZV2-F1
#
_cell.length_a   1.000
_cell.length_b   1.000
_cell.length_c   1.000
_cell.angle_alpha   90.00
_cell.angle_beta   90.00
_cell.angle_gamma   90.00
#
_symmetry.space_group_name_H-M   'P 1'
#
loop_
_entity.id
_entity.type
_entity.pdbx_description
1 polymer ?
#
loop_
_entity_poly.entity_id
_entity_poly.type
_entity_poly.pdbx_seq_one_letter_code
_entity_poly.pdbx_strand_id
1 'polypeptide(L)'
;MSRQMLKSPVWHGDSCLGEAEVFPTRKHQRFQFPNNEIRIARFSPPSERCPPLSIIHTISPFSVLCKVQSLSATDHSPIYRLYLSCFRELKTAIVLSGDEELHLVAMPTKADRPPCFWCCSVPTGLYNSCLWMLNLRCLAIVFDLDETLIVANTMKSFEDRIESLSRRIDDEDDPVRVSGMSAELKRYLEDKALLKQYAEKDSVLENGKLLAVHNEEVPLPSAARETAVRPVIRLKDKNTVLTRINPEIRDTSVLVRLRPAWEDLRSYLTAKGRKRFEVYVCTMAERDYALEMWRLLDPDAHLISSKQLMERVVCVKSGLRKSLANVFQDVNCHPKMAMVIDDRLKVWDDKDQPRVHVVPAFTPYYAPQAEIANAVPVLCVARNVA
;
A
#
# COMPACT_ATOMS: atom_id res chain seq x y z
N MET A 1 -8.58 27.54 -37.83
CA MET A 1 -7.43 26.65 -38.06
C MET A 1 -7.94 25.22 -38.10
N SER A 2 -7.85 24.57 -39.27
CA SER A 2 -8.37 23.23 -39.54
C SER A 2 -7.64 22.17 -38.70
N ARG A 3 -8.38 21.22 -38.11
CA ARG A 3 -7.78 20.06 -37.44
C ARG A 3 -6.95 19.29 -38.47
N GLN A 4 -5.66 19.11 -38.22
CA GLN A 4 -4.80 18.31 -39.08
C GLN A 4 -5.24 16.85 -38.97
N MET A 5 -5.82 16.34 -40.04
CA MET A 5 -6.29 14.95 -40.15
C MET A 5 -5.16 14.12 -40.73
N LEU A 6 -4.71 13.11 -40.00
CA LEU A 6 -3.65 12.19 -40.43
C LEU A 6 -4.27 10.83 -40.69
N LYS A 7 -3.98 10.25 -41.85
CA LYS A 7 -4.33 8.85 -42.14
C LYS A 7 -3.21 7.96 -41.63
N SER A 8 -3.57 6.92 -40.88
CA SER A 8 -2.62 5.93 -40.37
C SER A 8 -3.12 4.52 -40.65
N PRO A 9 -2.26 3.62 -41.16
CA PRO A 9 -2.59 2.21 -41.25
C PRO A 9 -2.66 1.59 -39.84
N VAL A 10 -3.57 0.64 -39.65
CA VAL A 10 -3.78 -0.06 -38.38
C VAL A 10 -3.33 -1.51 -38.53
N TRP A 11 -2.45 -1.96 -37.65
CA TRP A 11 -1.84 -3.29 -37.68
C TRP A 11 -2.07 -4.02 -36.36
N HIS A 12 -2.17 -5.35 -36.43
CA HIS A 12 -2.03 -6.24 -35.29
C HIS A 12 -1.06 -7.36 -35.68
N GLY A 13 0.13 -7.37 -35.06
CA GLY A 13 1.27 -8.12 -35.60
C GLY A 13 1.59 -7.68 -37.04
N ASP A 14 1.69 -8.65 -37.95
CA ASP A 14 1.92 -8.41 -39.38
C ASP A 14 0.63 -8.26 -40.20
N SER A 15 -0.53 -8.33 -39.55
CA SER A 15 -1.83 -8.26 -40.24
C SER A 15 -2.34 -6.82 -40.31
N CYS A 16 -2.51 -6.29 -41.52
CA CYS A 16 -3.16 -5.00 -41.75
C CYS A 16 -4.66 -5.14 -41.50
N LEU A 17 -5.20 -4.33 -40.60
CA LEU A 17 -6.61 -4.33 -40.23
C LEU A 17 -7.44 -3.30 -41.02
N GLY A 18 -6.77 -2.33 -41.66
CA GLY A 18 -7.36 -1.25 -42.43
C GLY A 18 -6.66 0.09 -42.17
N GLU A 19 -7.33 1.17 -42.53
CA GLU A 19 -6.87 2.54 -42.32
C GLU A 19 -7.81 3.32 -41.40
N ALA A 20 -7.25 4.25 -40.62
CA ALA A 20 -8.00 5.12 -39.74
C ALA A 20 -7.53 6.57 -39.86
N GLU A 21 -8.46 7.50 -39.62
CA GLU A 21 -8.19 8.91 -39.45
C GLU A 21 -7.91 9.22 -37.98
N VAL A 22 -6.81 9.91 -37.74
CA VAL A 22 -6.37 10.37 -36.43
C VAL A 22 -6.67 11.85 -36.30
N PHE A 23 -7.41 12.20 -35.25
CA PHE A 23 -7.80 13.56 -34.89
C PHE A 23 -7.21 13.90 -33.51
N PRO A 24 -6.02 14.52 -33.47
CA PRO A 24 -5.41 14.93 -32.21
C PRO A 24 -6.26 15.96 -31.45
N THR A 25 -6.20 15.94 -30.12
CA THR A 25 -6.88 16.93 -29.30
C THR A 25 -6.19 18.30 -29.40
N ARG A 26 -6.87 19.36 -28.95
CA ARG A 26 -6.31 20.74 -29.00
C ARG A 26 -5.00 20.88 -28.23
N LYS A 27 -4.82 20.10 -27.15
CA LYS A 27 -3.60 20.11 -26.33
C LYS A 27 -2.46 19.31 -26.98
N HIS A 28 -2.79 18.35 -27.83
CA HIS A 28 -1.85 17.40 -28.42
C HIS A 28 -1.82 17.49 -29.96
N GLN A 29 -1.91 18.69 -30.54
CA GLN A 29 -2.03 18.88 -32.00
C GLN A 29 -0.87 18.27 -32.81
N ARG A 30 0.31 18.12 -32.20
CA ARG A 30 1.51 17.53 -32.81
C ARG A 30 1.66 16.02 -32.53
N PHE A 31 0.70 15.40 -31.85
CA PHE A 31 0.77 13.98 -31.55
C PHE A 31 0.73 13.15 -32.83
N GLN A 32 1.63 12.19 -32.91
CA GLN A 32 1.71 11.18 -33.97
C GLN A 32 2.00 9.83 -33.31
N PHE A 33 1.45 8.77 -33.88
CA PHE A 33 1.83 7.43 -33.48
C PHE A 33 3.28 7.12 -33.91
N PRO A 34 3.98 6.20 -33.22
CA PRO A 34 5.29 5.73 -33.65
C PRO A 34 5.25 5.30 -35.12
N ASN A 35 6.23 5.74 -35.91
CA ASN A 35 6.33 5.47 -37.36
C ASN A 35 5.08 5.88 -38.18
N ASN A 36 4.21 6.76 -37.67
CA ASN A 36 2.94 7.16 -38.28
C ASN A 36 1.93 6.02 -38.51
N GLU A 37 2.09 4.89 -37.81
CA GLU A 37 1.21 3.72 -37.89
C GLU A 37 0.64 3.35 -36.52
N ILE A 38 -0.56 2.78 -36.51
CA ILE A 38 -1.20 2.27 -35.29
C ILE A 38 -0.89 0.78 -35.20
N ARG A 39 0.23 0.43 -34.56
CA ARG A 39 0.66 -0.96 -34.41
C ARG A 39 0.27 -1.53 -33.05
N ILE A 40 -0.80 -2.32 -33.03
CA ILE A 40 -1.32 -2.97 -31.82
C ILE A 40 -0.35 -4.08 -31.42
N ALA A 41 0.27 -3.93 -30.25
CA ALA A 41 1.20 -4.89 -29.68
C ALA A 41 0.48 -6.00 -28.92
N ARG A 42 -0.57 -5.65 -28.16
CA ARG A 42 -1.36 -6.58 -27.35
C ARG A 42 -2.73 -6.00 -27.01
N PHE A 43 -3.55 -6.81 -26.36
CA PHE A 43 -4.80 -6.38 -25.74
C PHE A 43 -4.64 -6.31 -24.21
N SER A 44 -5.35 -5.39 -23.56
CA SER A 44 -5.54 -5.50 -22.12
C SER A 44 -6.43 -6.70 -21.79
N PRO A 45 -6.36 -7.23 -20.55
CA PRO A 45 -7.41 -8.10 -20.05
C PRO A 45 -8.79 -7.44 -20.13
N PRO A 46 -9.88 -8.23 -20.21
CA PRO A 46 -11.25 -7.74 -20.06
C PRO A 46 -11.49 -7.11 -18.70
N SER A 47 -12.26 -6.03 -18.67
CA SER A 47 -12.81 -5.49 -17.43
C SER A 47 -14.14 -6.14 -17.07
N GLU A 48 -14.30 -6.54 -15.81
CA GLU A 48 -15.52 -7.18 -15.32
C GLU A 48 -16.50 -6.18 -14.71
N ARG A 49 -16.07 -4.93 -14.49
CA ARG A 49 -16.83 -3.96 -13.66
C ARG A 49 -16.91 -2.57 -14.27
N CYS A 50 -15.78 -2.05 -14.72
CA CYS A 50 -15.65 -0.65 -15.10
C CYS A 50 -15.30 -0.54 -16.59
N PRO A 51 -16.00 0.31 -17.37
CA PRO A 51 -15.57 0.59 -18.73
C PRO A 51 -14.11 1.08 -18.76
N PRO A 52 -13.29 0.70 -19.76
CA PRO A 52 -11.89 1.11 -19.83
C PRO A 52 -11.67 2.62 -19.70
N LEU A 53 -12.57 3.42 -20.25
CA LEU A 53 -12.50 4.88 -20.15
C LEU A 53 -12.58 5.37 -18.69
N SER A 54 -13.44 4.77 -17.87
CA SER A 54 -13.59 5.14 -16.46
C SER A 54 -12.33 4.83 -15.65
N ILE A 55 -11.68 3.70 -15.96
CA ILE A 55 -10.40 3.32 -15.35
C ILE A 55 -9.33 4.35 -15.73
N ILE A 56 -9.18 4.64 -17.03
CA ILE A 56 -8.20 5.60 -17.53
C ILE A 56 -8.41 6.99 -16.94
N HIS A 57 -9.65 7.49 -16.87
CA HIS A 57 -9.94 8.79 -16.26
C HIS A 57 -9.54 8.84 -14.78
N THR A 58 -9.59 7.71 -14.08
CA THR A 58 -9.17 7.63 -12.68
C THR A 58 -7.65 7.74 -12.55
N ILE A 59 -6.91 6.93 -13.33
CA ILE A 59 -5.46 6.75 -13.19
C ILE A 59 -4.62 7.75 -14.02
N SER A 60 -5.19 8.33 -15.07
CA SER A 60 -4.51 9.25 -15.98
C SER A 60 -5.53 10.30 -16.48
N PRO A 61 -5.94 11.25 -15.63
CA PRO A 61 -6.94 12.25 -16.02
C PRO A 61 -6.39 13.14 -17.15
N PHE A 62 -7.26 13.49 -18.10
CA PHE A 62 -6.92 14.31 -19.29
C PHE A 62 -5.89 13.69 -20.26
N SER A 63 -5.73 12.37 -20.22
CA SER A 63 -4.78 11.62 -21.06
C SER A 63 -5.20 11.37 -22.49
N VAL A 64 -6.38 11.84 -22.92
CA VAL A 64 -6.87 11.64 -24.28
C VAL A 64 -6.00 12.44 -25.27
N LEU A 65 -5.23 11.72 -26.07
CA LEU A 65 -4.30 12.27 -27.05
C LEU A 65 -5.00 12.58 -28.37
N CYS A 66 -5.79 11.63 -28.86
CA CYS A 66 -6.49 11.75 -30.13
C CYS A 66 -7.76 10.87 -30.18
N LYS A 67 -8.62 11.19 -31.14
CA LYS A 67 -9.69 10.30 -31.60
C LYS A 67 -9.19 9.56 -32.83
N VAL A 68 -9.39 8.25 -32.90
CA VAL A 68 -9.09 7.42 -34.05
C VAL A 68 -10.41 6.93 -34.63
N GLN A 69 -10.65 7.17 -35.91
CA GLN A 69 -11.89 6.79 -36.59
C GLN A 69 -11.57 5.94 -37.82
N SER A 70 -12.15 4.76 -37.92
CA SER A 70 -11.98 3.90 -39.09
C SER A 70 -12.47 4.60 -40.36
N LEU A 71 -11.73 4.44 -41.47
CA LEU A 71 -12.18 4.87 -42.80
C LEU A 71 -13.25 3.94 -43.37
N SER A 72 -13.28 2.67 -42.94
CA SER A 72 -14.32 1.71 -43.33
C SER A 72 -15.41 1.63 -42.26
N ALA A 73 -16.66 1.79 -42.67
CA ALA A 73 -17.85 1.57 -41.85
C ALA A 73 -18.46 0.16 -42.05
N THR A 74 -17.84 -0.71 -42.85
CA THR A 74 -18.42 -2.03 -43.14
C THR A 74 -18.27 -2.97 -41.94
N ASP A 75 -19.38 -3.57 -41.51
CA ASP A 75 -19.50 -4.48 -40.36
C ASP A 75 -18.61 -5.74 -40.43
N HIS A 76 -18.00 -6.02 -41.58
CA HIS A 76 -17.13 -7.19 -41.79
C HIS A 76 -15.64 -6.87 -41.87
N SER A 77 -15.25 -5.58 -41.82
CA SER A 77 -13.83 -5.20 -41.90
C SER A 77 -13.04 -5.68 -40.67
N PRO A 78 -11.75 -6.01 -40.80
CA PRO A 78 -10.95 -6.45 -39.64
C PRO A 78 -10.87 -5.39 -38.53
N ILE A 79 -10.75 -4.10 -38.87
CA ILE A 79 -10.80 -2.99 -37.90
C ILE A 79 -12.16 -2.87 -37.19
N TYR A 80 -13.27 -3.21 -37.85
CA TYR A 80 -14.57 -3.28 -37.20
C TYR A 80 -14.67 -4.44 -36.20
N ARG A 81 -14.11 -5.61 -36.55
CA ARG A 81 -14.01 -6.75 -35.62
C ARG A 81 -13.16 -6.43 -34.40
N LEU A 82 -12.04 -5.72 -34.60
CA LEU A 82 -11.21 -5.19 -33.51
C LEU A 82 -12.05 -4.31 -32.58
N TYR A 83 -12.78 -3.34 -33.14
CA TYR A 83 -13.65 -2.44 -32.39
C TYR A 83 -14.71 -3.20 -31.60
N LEU A 84 -15.45 -4.13 -32.23
CA LEU A 84 -16.46 -4.91 -31.54
C LEU A 84 -15.88 -5.74 -30.40
N SER A 85 -14.71 -6.35 -30.59
CA SER A 85 -14.05 -7.14 -29.55
C SER A 85 -13.65 -6.25 -28.37
N CYS A 86 -13.02 -5.10 -28.61
CA CYS A 86 -12.69 -4.14 -27.55
C CYS A 86 -13.93 -3.61 -26.83
N PHE A 87 -14.98 -3.27 -27.57
CA PHE A 87 -16.21 -2.68 -27.03
C PHE A 87 -17.01 -3.69 -26.18
N ARG A 88 -17.21 -4.91 -26.70
CA ARG A 88 -18.05 -5.92 -26.03
C ARG A 88 -17.34 -6.58 -24.86
N GLU A 89 -16.04 -6.81 -24.97
CA GLU A 89 -15.25 -7.46 -23.92
C GLU A 89 -14.66 -6.44 -22.92
N LEU A 90 -14.98 -5.15 -23.06
CA LEU A 90 -14.47 -4.09 -22.19
C LEU A 90 -12.94 -4.12 -22.04
N LYS A 91 -12.25 -4.30 -23.17
CA LYS A 91 -10.79 -4.31 -23.25
C LYS A 91 -10.29 -3.20 -24.17
N THR A 92 -8.98 -2.96 -24.13
CA THR A 92 -8.30 -1.96 -24.96
C THR A 92 -7.31 -2.64 -25.89
N ALA A 93 -7.10 -2.06 -27.07
CA ALA A 93 -5.96 -2.40 -27.91
C ALA A 93 -4.78 -1.49 -27.52
N ILE A 94 -3.60 -2.05 -27.31
CA ILE A 94 -2.45 -1.33 -26.76
C ILE A 94 -1.38 -1.14 -27.83
N VAL A 95 -0.96 0.10 -28.03
CA VAL A 95 0.24 0.46 -28.81
C VAL A 95 1.34 0.88 -27.82
N LEU A 96 2.57 0.40 -28.03
CA LEU A 96 3.70 0.73 -27.16
C LEU A 96 4.40 2.00 -27.62
N SER A 97 4.73 2.90 -26.69
CA SER A 97 5.38 4.17 -26.97
C SER A 97 6.37 4.55 -25.86
N GLY A 98 7.57 3.95 -25.89
CA GLY A 98 8.59 4.17 -24.85
C GLY A 98 8.11 3.63 -23.49
N ASP A 99 8.14 4.48 -22.46
CA ASP A 99 7.68 4.13 -21.11
C ASP A 99 6.15 4.26 -20.93
N GLU A 100 5.42 4.59 -21.99
CA GLU A 100 3.97 4.74 -22.00
C GLU A 100 3.27 3.67 -22.86
N GLU A 101 2.08 3.28 -22.42
CA GLU A 101 1.10 2.49 -23.17
C GLU A 101 0.01 3.41 -23.73
N LEU A 102 -0.22 3.32 -25.04
CA LEU A 102 -1.31 4.00 -25.71
C LEU A 102 -2.50 3.06 -25.81
N HIS A 103 -3.52 3.30 -24.99
CA HIS A 103 -4.74 2.51 -24.97
C HIS A 103 -5.76 3.06 -25.96
N LEU A 104 -6.12 2.26 -26.96
CA LEU A 104 -7.25 2.49 -27.84
C LEU A 104 -8.52 1.97 -27.16
N VAL A 105 -9.31 2.89 -26.63
CA VAL A 105 -10.59 2.61 -25.98
C VAL A 105 -11.70 2.70 -27.01
N ALA A 106 -12.41 1.60 -27.26
CA ALA A 106 -13.57 1.60 -28.12
C ALA A 106 -14.69 2.46 -27.52
N MET A 107 -15.15 3.46 -28.29
CA MET A 107 -16.19 4.40 -27.86
C MET A 107 -17.52 4.06 -28.52
N PRO A 108 -18.66 4.20 -27.83
CA PRO A 108 -19.97 3.93 -28.43
C PRO A 108 -20.18 4.72 -29.73
N THR A 109 -20.44 4.01 -30.81
CA THR A 109 -20.83 4.57 -32.11
C THR A 109 -22.27 4.15 -32.44
N LYS A 110 -22.99 5.03 -33.15
CA LYS A 110 -24.27 4.66 -33.77
C LYS A 110 -24.01 3.65 -34.90
N ALA A 111 -24.98 2.80 -35.22
CA ALA A 111 -24.83 1.71 -36.20
C ALA A 111 -24.42 2.19 -37.61
N ASP A 112 -24.75 3.44 -37.96
CA ASP A 112 -24.42 4.09 -39.22
C ASP A 112 -23.05 4.81 -39.22
N ARG A 113 -22.31 4.77 -38.10
CA ARG A 113 -21.05 5.48 -37.94
C ARG A 113 -19.87 4.51 -37.89
N PRO A 114 -18.74 4.88 -38.52
CA PRO A 114 -17.56 4.03 -38.50
C PRO A 114 -17.04 3.85 -37.07
N PRO A 115 -16.37 2.72 -36.79
CA PRO A 115 -15.69 2.45 -35.53
C PRO A 115 -14.87 3.64 -35.03
N CYS A 116 -14.99 3.91 -33.73
CA CYS A 116 -14.31 5.03 -33.08
C CYS A 116 -13.57 4.56 -31.83
N PHE A 117 -12.32 4.97 -31.72
CA PHE A 117 -11.51 4.81 -30.52
C PHE A 117 -11.08 6.16 -29.97
N TRP A 118 -10.97 6.27 -28.67
CA TRP A 118 -10.17 7.31 -28.02
C TRP A 118 -8.82 6.70 -27.65
N CYS A 119 -7.74 7.38 -28.04
CA CYS A 119 -6.38 7.01 -27.67
C CYS A 119 -5.98 7.77 -26.41
N CYS A 120 -5.61 7.04 -25.36
CA CYS A 120 -5.17 7.61 -24.09
C CYS A 120 -3.76 7.15 -23.74
N SER A 121 -2.94 8.04 -23.17
CA SER A 121 -1.61 7.68 -22.65
C SER A 121 -1.68 7.28 -21.18
N VAL A 122 -1.05 6.16 -20.84
CA VAL A 122 -0.91 5.70 -19.46
C VAL A 122 0.52 5.16 -19.28
N PRO A 123 1.17 5.38 -18.12
CA PRO A 123 2.43 4.72 -17.81
C PRO A 123 2.33 3.21 -17.97
N THR A 124 3.39 2.61 -18.51
CA THR A 124 3.43 1.18 -18.82
C THR A 124 3.07 0.34 -17.60
N GLY A 125 2.16 -0.62 -17.76
CA GLY A 125 1.71 -1.52 -16.69
C GLY A 125 0.63 -0.95 -15.75
N LEU A 126 0.49 0.37 -15.61
CA LEU A 126 -0.43 0.96 -14.62
C LEU A 126 -1.89 0.56 -14.86
N TYR A 127 -2.33 0.60 -16.12
CA TYR A 127 -3.70 0.25 -16.47
C TYR A 127 -4.01 -1.19 -16.05
N ASN A 128 -3.08 -2.12 -16.33
CA ASN A 128 -3.26 -3.52 -16.01
C ASN A 128 -3.26 -3.76 -14.49
N SER A 129 -2.34 -3.15 -13.75
CA SER A 129 -2.27 -3.22 -12.29
C SER A 129 -3.57 -2.74 -11.64
N CYS A 130 -4.06 -1.56 -12.07
CA CYS A 130 -5.30 -1.00 -11.56
C CYS A 130 -6.54 -1.80 -11.98
N LEU A 131 -6.57 -2.33 -13.22
CA LEU A 131 -7.66 -3.17 -13.68
C LEU A 131 -7.79 -4.44 -12.84
N TRP A 132 -6.67 -5.11 -12.57
CA TRP A 132 -6.63 -6.30 -11.72
C TRP A 132 -7.21 -6.03 -10.33
N MET A 133 -6.78 -4.95 -9.70
CA MET A 133 -7.28 -4.48 -8.41
C MET A 133 -8.80 -4.24 -8.42
N LEU A 134 -9.33 -3.57 -9.44
CA LEU A 134 -10.77 -3.32 -9.57
C LEU A 134 -11.58 -4.60 -9.80
N ASN A 135 -11.11 -5.50 -10.67
CA ASN A 135 -11.75 -6.80 -10.90
C ASN A 135 -11.79 -7.61 -9.59
N LEU A 136 -10.70 -7.60 -8.84
CA LEU A 136 -10.59 -8.22 -7.51
C LEU A 136 -11.28 -7.45 -6.38
N ARG A 137 -11.85 -6.27 -6.62
CA ARG A 137 -12.42 -5.40 -5.56
C ARG A 137 -11.41 -5.21 -4.41
N CYS A 138 -10.16 -5.04 -4.77
CA CYS A 138 -9.02 -4.99 -3.88
C CYS A 138 -8.31 -3.66 -4.08
N LEU A 139 -8.30 -2.81 -3.06
CA LEU A 139 -7.56 -1.55 -3.06
C LEU A 139 -6.22 -1.72 -2.33
N ALA A 140 -5.33 -0.74 -2.41
CA ALA A 140 -4.12 -0.74 -1.60
C ALA A 140 -4.40 -0.15 -0.22
N ILE A 141 -3.82 -0.72 0.83
CA ILE A 141 -3.76 -0.12 2.16
C ILE A 141 -2.31 0.01 2.58
N VAL A 142 -1.91 1.20 3.02
CA VAL A 142 -0.55 1.50 3.46
C VAL A 142 -0.59 1.82 4.94
N PHE A 143 0.20 1.12 5.74
CA PHE A 143 0.31 1.34 7.17
C PHE A 143 1.61 2.06 7.52
N ASP A 144 1.55 3.04 8.44
CA ASP A 144 2.69 3.31 9.31
C ASP A 144 2.79 2.27 10.44
N LEU A 145 3.95 2.20 11.09
CA LEU A 145 4.22 1.27 12.19
C LEU A 145 4.17 1.97 13.55
N ASP A 146 5.22 2.72 13.88
CA ASP A 146 5.38 3.34 15.20
C ASP A 146 4.29 4.36 15.49
N GLU A 147 3.76 4.32 16.70
CA GLU A 147 2.68 5.19 17.17
C GLU A 147 1.38 5.06 16.34
N THR A 148 1.33 4.17 15.35
CA THR A 148 0.14 3.86 14.55
C THR A 148 -0.39 2.46 14.85
N LEU A 149 0.43 1.42 14.65
CA LEU A 149 0.10 0.02 14.90
C LEU A 149 0.81 -0.55 16.13
N ILE A 150 1.98 -0.01 16.49
CA ILE A 150 2.82 -0.52 17.57
C ILE A 150 3.53 0.61 18.31
N VAL A 151 3.99 0.32 19.52
CA VAL A 151 5.02 1.10 20.21
C VAL A 151 6.09 0.14 20.68
N ALA A 152 7.33 0.35 20.28
CA ALA A 152 8.47 -0.41 20.76
C ALA A 152 9.36 0.43 21.68
N ASN A 153 9.97 -0.24 22.67
CA ASN A 153 10.97 0.36 23.53
C ASN A 153 12.19 -0.55 23.67
N THR A 154 13.36 0.06 23.58
CA THR A 154 14.64 -0.53 23.99
C THR A 154 14.89 -0.24 25.47
N MET A 155 15.90 -0.88 26.07
CA MET A 155 16.34 -0.53 27.43
C MET A 155 16.66 0.96 27.58
N LYS A 156 17.35 1.53 26.59
CA LYS A 156 17.71 2.95 26.55
C LYS A 156 16.47 3.84 26.44
N SER A 157 15.53 3.53 25.54
CA SER A 157 14.34 4.38 25.40
C SER A 157 13.44 4.32 26.63
N PHE A 158 13.40 3.21 27.36
CA PHE A 158 12.75 3.16 28.67
C PHE A 158 13.46 4.06 29.68
N GLU A 159 14.79 4.01 29.76
CA GLU A 159 15.59 4.85 30.66
C GLU A 159 15.35 6.33 30.42
N ASP A 160 15.45 6.76 29.16
CA ASP A 160 15.24 8.15 28.76
C ASP A 160 13.81 8.63 29.11
N ARG A 161 12.79 7.80 28.86
CA ARG A 161 11.38 8.12 29.17
C ARG A 161 11.10 8.16 30.68
N ILE A 162 11.65 7.21 31.43
CA ILE A 162 11.53 7.16 32.90
C ILE A 162 12.16 8.40 33.51
N GLU A 163 13.40 8.73 33.13
CA GLU A 163 14.10 9.90 33.65
C GLU A 163 13.34 11.19 33.32
N SER A 164 12.92 11.37 32.07
CA SER A 164 12.15 12.54 31.66
C SER A 164 10.82 12.66 32.41
N LEU A 165 10.12 11.55 32.66
CA LEU A 165 8.84 11.57 33.35
C LEU A 165 8.99 11.80 34.85
N SER A 166 10.02 11.22 35.48
CA SER A 166 10.34 11.46 36.88
C SER A 166 10.60 12.95 37.15
N ARG A 167 11.42 13.61 36.33
CA ARG A 167 11.64 15.07 36.45
C ARG A 167 10.34 15.88 36.35
N ARG A 168 9.47 15.51 35.40
CA ARG A 168 8.17 16.17 35.22
C ARG A 168 7.22 15.95 36.40
N ILE A 169 7.33 14.83 37.10
CA ILE A 169 6.55 14.56 38.32
C ILE A 169 7.05 15.44 39.46
N ASP A 170 8.37 15.58 39.61
CA ASP A 170 8.98 16.41 40.65
C ASP A 170 8.62 17.90 40.51
N ASP A 171 8.40 18.36 39.28
CA ASP A 171 8.03 19.74 38.92
C ASP A 171 6.51 20.00 38.86
N GLU A 172 5.65 19.01 39.14
CA GLU A 172 4.17 19.14 39.03
C GLU A 172 3.50 19.23 40.40
N ASP A 173 2.73 20.30 40.62
CA ASP A 173 2.02 20.55 41.87
C ASP A 173 0.60 19.97 41.91
N ASP A 174 -0.03 19.71 40.75
CA ASP A 174 -1.39 19.18 40.69
C ASP A 174 -1.44 17.69 41.07
N PRO A 175 -2.08 17.32 42.19
CA PRO A 175 -2.07 15.94 42.68
C PRO A 175 -2.74 14.95 41.72
N VAL A 176 -3.70 15.39 40.91
CA VAL A 176 -4.36 14.53 39.92
C VAL A 176 -3.40 14.24 38.77
N ARG A 177 -2.67 15.25 38.29
CA ARG A 177 -1.66 15.10 37.22
C ARG A 177 -0.48 14.26 37.70
N VAL A 178 0.01 14.49 38.92
CA VAL A 178 1.05 13.68 39.57
C VAL A 178 0.64 12.22 39.66
N SER A 179 -0.59 11.92 40.09
CA SER A 179 -1.12 10.56 40.15
C SER A 179 -1.15 9.88 38.78
N GLY A 180 -1.63 10.59 37.75
CA GLY A 180 -1.64 10.11 36.37
C GLY A 180 -0.25 9.77 35.84
N MET A 181 0.71 10.70 36.02
CA MET A 181 2.10 10.51 35.60
C MET A 181 2.80 9.41 36.41
N SER A 182 2.53 9.29 37.71
CA SER A 182 3.08 8.21 38.55
C SER A 182 2.58 6.84 38.10
N ALA A 183 1.32 6.73 37.69
CA ALA A 183 0.78 5.50 37.12
C ALA A 183 1.42 5.17 35.76
N GLU A 184 1.70 6.18 34.92
CA GLU A 184 2.47 6.01 33.67
C GLU A 184 3.90 5.54 33.95
N LEU A 185 4.60 6.18 34.89
CA LEU A 185 5.95 5.81 35.31
C LEU A 185 6.01 4.36 35.79
N LYS A 186 5.02 3.93 36.60
CA LYS A 186 4.90 2.55 37.06
C LYS A 186 4.83 1.56 35.88
N ARG A 187 4.03 1.85 34.85
CA ARG A 187 3.92 1.00 33.65
C ARG A 187 5.25 0.90 32.90
N TYR A 188 5.99 2.00 32.78
CA TYR A 188 7.33 1.97 32.17
C TYR A 188 8.33 1.14 32.99
N LEU A 189 8.34 1.28 34.32
CA LEU A 189 9.24 0.51 35.19
C LEU A 189 8.97 -1.00 35.13
N GLU A 190 7.70 -1.40 35.12
CA GLU A 190 7.28 -2.80 35.00
C GLU A 190 7.73 -3.41 33.66
N ASP A 191 7.46 -2.73 32.55
CA ASP A 191 7.85 -3.20 31.22
C ASP A 191 9.36 -3.19 31.00
N LYS A 192 10.09 -2.19 31.55
CA LYS A 192 11.56 -2.19 31.56
C LYS A 192 12.11 -3.42 32.28
N ALA A 193 11.52 -3.78 33.42
CA ALA A 193 11.94 -4.97 34.18
C ALA A 193 11.70 -6.27 33.40
N LEU A 194 10.60 -6.36 32.64
CA LEU A 194 10.34 -7.49 31.72
C LEU A 194 11.40 -7.56 30.61
N LEU A 195 11.69 -6.43 29.96
CA LEU A 195 12.69 -6.38 28.90
C LEU A 195 14.08 -6.78 29.41
N LYS A 196 14.46 -6.32 30.62
CA LYS A 196 15.71 -6.70 31.26
C LYS A 196 15.81 -8.21 31.49
N GLN A 197 14.75 -8.83 32.02
CA GLN A 197 14.72 -10.29 32.21
C GLN A 197 14.91 -11.04 30.88
N TYR A 198 14.20 -10.63 29.83
CA TYR A 198 14.34 -11.22 28.51
C TYR A 198 15.76 -11.06 27.93
N ALA A 199 16.34 -9.87 28.02
CA ALA A 199 17.68 -9.58 27.50
C ALA A 199 18.77 -10.39 28.23
N GLU A 200 18.64 -10.58 29.54
CA GLU A 200 19.63 -11.28 30.37
C GLU A 200 19.46 -12.81 30.34
N LYS A 201 18.21 -13.29 30.37
CA LYS A 201 17.90 -14.69 30.71
C LYS A 201 17.10 -15.43 29.66
N ASP A 202 16.75 -14.80 28.54
CA ASP A 202 15.93 -15.45 27.50
C ASP A 202 14.60 -16.01 28.10
N SER A 203 14.08 -15.32 29.12
CA SER A 203 12.87 -15.69 29.84
C SER A 203 12.32 -14.52 30.64
N VAL A 204 11.03 -14.54 30.94
CA VAL A 204 10.35 -13.55 31.80
C VAL A 204 9.44 -14.23 32.81
N LEU A 205 9.32 -13.64 34.00
CA LEU A 205 8.34 -14.04 35.00
C LEU A 205 7.07 -13.20 34.83
N GLU A 206 5.98 -13.85 34.43
CA GLU A 206 4.68 -13.21 34.19
C GLU A 206 3.62 -13.93 35.03
N ASN A 207 2.93 -13.21 35.93
CA ASN A 207 1.92 -13.79 36.84
C ASN A 207 2.40 -15.04 37.61
N GLY A 208 3.65 -15.04 38.04
CA GLY A 208 4.26 -16.17 38.76
C GLY A 208 4.66 -17.36 37.87
N LYS A 209 4.43 -17.29 36.56
CA LYS A 209 4.83 -18.31 35.59
C LYS A 209 6.08 -17.86 34.83
N LEU A 210 7.09 -18.73 34.79
CA LEU A 210 8.28 -18.51 33.96
C LEU A 210 7.95 -18.84 32.50
N LEU A 211 8.12 -17.85 31.62
CA LEU A 211 7.96 -17.98 30.17
C LEU A 211 9.33 -17.90 29.52
N ALA A 212 9.78 -18.95 28.85
CA ALA A 212 11.03 -18.96 28.08
C ALA A 212 10.79 -18.48 26.65
N VAL A 213 11.86 -18.07 25.95
CA VAL A 213 11.77 -17.75 24.50
C VAL A 213 11.22 -18.94 23.72
N HIS A 214 10.39 -18.61 22.74
CA HIS A 214 10.05 -19.46 21.63
C HIS A 214 10.88 -19.03 20.41
N ASN A 215 11.65 -19.96 19.86
CA ASN A 215 12.49 -19.72 18.68
C ASN A 215 11.65 -19.90 17.42
N GLU A 216 11.19 -18.79 16.84
CA GLU A 216 10.40 -18.76 15.60
C GLU A 216 11.35 -18.85 14.38
N GLU A 217 11.14 -19.83 13.50
CA GLU A 217 11.86 -19.93 12.22
C GLU A 217 11.24 -18.99 11.19
N VAL A 218 12.08 -18.20 10.51
CA VAL A 218 11.65 -17.14 9.60
C VAL A 218 12.40 -17.26 8.28
N PRO A 219 11.71 -17.43 7.13
CA PRO A 219 12.36 -17.41 5.83
C PRO A 219 13.05 -16.07 5.56
N LEU A 220 14.33 -16.10 5.17
CA LEU A 220 15.05 -14.90 4.78
C LEU A 220 14.57 -14.40 3.41
N PRO A 221 14.30 -13.09 3.22
CA PRO A 221 13.82 -12.57 1.95
C PRO A 221 14.81 -12.73 0.78
N SER A 222 16.12 -12.80 1.06
CA SER A 222 17.20 -12.79 0.07
C SER A 222 17.65 -14.18 -0.41
N ALA A 223 17.31 -15.25 0.30
CA ALA A 223 17.78 -16.60 -0.02
C ALA A 223 16.67 -17.63 0.25
N ALA A 224 16.14 -18.24 -0.80
CA ALA A 224 14.99 -19.17 -0.76
C ALA A 224 15.20 -20.46 0.06
N ARG A 225 16.36 -20.64 0.70
CA ARG A 225 16.71 -21.82 1.52
C ARG A 225 17.30 -21.47 2.88
N GLU A 226 17.51 -20.20 3.20
CA GLU A 226 18.04 -19.81 4.50
C GLU A 226 16.90 -19.33 5.40
N THR A 227 16.86 -19.87 6.62
CA THR A 227 15.94 -19.44 7.67
C THR A 227 16.73 -18.76 8.78
N ALA A 228 16.19 -17.68 9.31
CA ALA A 228 16.67 -17.05 10.52
C ALA A 228 15.85 -17.56 11.71
N VAL A 229 16.48 -17.73 12.87
CA VAL A 229 15.81 -18.07 14.12
C VAL A 229 15.61 -16.79 14.93
N ARG A 230 14.36 -16.49 15.30
CA ARG A 230 13.99 -15.30 16.07
C ARG A 230 13.56 -15.70 17.49
N PRO A 231 14.26 -15.23 18.53
CA PRO A 231 13.87 -15.51 19.91
C PRO A 231 12.72 -14.58 20.32
N VAL A 232 11.51 -15.13 20.53
CA VAL A 232 10.31 -14.34 20.79
C VAL A 232 9.61 -14.79 22.08
N ILE A 233 9.09 -13.86 22.88
CA ILE A 233 8.10 -14.15 23.92
C ILE A 233 6.86 -13.30 23.64
N ARG A 234 5.70 -13.95 23.41
CA ARG A 234 4.41 -13.28 23.16
C ARG A 234 3.54 -13.34 24.41
N LEU A 235 3.34 -12.20 25.05
CA LEU A 235 2.46 -11.98 26.20
C LEU A 235 1.06 -11.56 25.69
N LYS A 236 0.26 -12.54 25.26
CA LYS A 236 -1.01 -12.32 24.56
C LYS A 236 -1.98 -11.44 25.36
N ASP A 237 -2.12 -11.68 26.66
CA ASP A 237 -3.06 -10.93 27.52
C ASP A 237 -2.71 -9.43 27.64
N LYS A 238 -1.46 -9.07 27.35
CA LYS A 238 -0.95 -7.69 27.38
C LYS A 238 -0.76 -7.09 25.98
N ASN A 239 -1.09 -7.81 24.91
CA ASN A 239 -0.72 -7.46 23.54
C ASN A 239 0.75 -7.04 23.42
N THR A 240 1.63 -7.74 24.14
CA THR A 240 3.06 -7.38 24.25
C THR A 240 3.93 -8.50 23.70
N VAL A 241 4.98 -8.15 22.98
CA VAL A 241 5.94 -9.08 22.41
C VAL A 241 7.36 -8.62 22.75
N LEU A 242 8.19 -9.54 23.22
CA LEU A 242 9.62 -9.35 23.41
C LEU A 242 10.34 -10.03 22.26
N THR A 243 11.24 -9.30 21.60
CA THR A 243 12.03 -9.80 20.47
C THR A 243 13.38 -9.10 20.39
N ARG A 244 14.19 -9.43 19.38
CA ARG A 244 15.43 -8.73 19.02
C ARG A 244 15.39 -8.29 17.56
N ILE A 245 15.86 -7.07 17.30
CA ILE A 245 16.03 -6.57 15.92
C ILE A 245 17.10 -7.40 15.20
N ASN A 246 18.24 -7.63 15.86
CA ASN A 246 19.22 -8.62 15.44
C ASN A 246 19.19 -9.80 16.43
N PRO A 247 18.78 -11.01 16.00
CA PRO A 247 18.58 -12.14 16.92
C PRO A 247 19.86 -12.57 17.65
N GLU A 248 21.03 -12.27 17.10
CA GLU A 248 22.35 -12.61 17.65
C GLU A 248 22.83 -11.59 18.69
N ILE A 249 22.29 -10.36 18.69
CA ILE A 249 22.75 -9.26 19.55
C ILE A 249 21.69 -8.95 20.60
N ARG A 250 21.95 -9.36 21.84
CA ARG A 250 21.04 -9.15 22.98
C ARG A 250 20.73 -7.67 23.26
N ASP A 251 21.66 -6.77 22.98
CA ASP A 251 21.46 -5.32 23.17
C ASP A 251 20.41 -4.73 22.21
N THR A 252 20.06 -5.46 21.15
CA THR A 252 18.96 -5.08 20.24
C THR A 252 17.60 -5.61 20.70
N SER A 253 17.50 -6.07 21.95
CA SER A 253 16.24 -6.51 22.55
C SER A 253 15.25 -5.34 22.65
N VAL A 254 14.01 -5.60 22.28
CA VAL A 254 12.92 -4.63 22.28
C VAL A 254 11.66 -5.25 22.90
N LEU A 255 10.93 -4.44 23.65
CA LEU A 255 9.56 -4.73 24.07
C LEU A 255 8.62 -3.96 23.16
N VAL A 256 7.72 -4.68 22.50
CA VAL A 256 6.78 -4.16 21.52
C VAL A 256 5.37 -4.33 22.05
N ARG A 257 4.64 -3.23 22.22
CA ARG A 257 3.19 -3.25 22.44
C ARG A 257 2.50 -3.17 21.10
N LEU A 258 1.62 -4.12 20.82
CA LEU A 258 0.75 -4.12 19.65
C LEU A 258 -0.52 -3.33 19.98
N ARG A 259 -0.98 -2.52 19.03
CA ARG A 259 -2.21 -1.76 19.20
C ARG A 259 -3.40 -2.72 19.30
N PRO A 260 -4.30 -2.55 20.28
CA PRO A 260 -5.50 -3.38 20.40
C PRO A 260 -6.30 -3.43 19.09
N ALA A 261 -6.99 -4.56 18.87
CA ALA A 261 -7.75 -4.87 17.64
C ALA A 261 -6.94 -5.01 16.34
N TRP A 262 -5.60 -5.05 16.39
CA TRP A 262 -4.78 -5.42 15.23
C TRP A 262 -5.17 -6.79 14.66
N GLU A 263 -5.37 -7.80 15.52
CA GLU A 263 -5.75 -9.15 15.07
C GLU A 263 -7.12 -9.19 14.37
N ASP A 264 -8.08 -8.38 14.84
CA ASP A 264 -9.39 -8.23 14.20
C ASP A 264 -9.25 -7.58 12.82
N LEU A 265 -8.43 -6.52 12.72
CA LEU A 265 -8.14 -5.87 11.44
C LEU A 265 -7.41 -6.81 10.49
N ARG A 266 -6.34 -7.49 10.93
CA ARG A 266 -5.58 -8.48 10.16
C ARG A 266 -6.51 -9.57 9.61
N SER A 267 -7.37 -10.11 10.47
CA SER A 267 -8.38 -11.10 10.09
C SER A 267 -9.37 -10.55 9.07
N TYR A 268 -9.79 -9.28 9.19
CA TYR A 268 -10.66 -8.63 8.20
C TYR A 268 -9.99 -8.50 6.82
N LEU A 269 -8.71 -8.10 6.80
CA LEU A 269 -7.95 -7.90 5.56
C LEU A 269 -7.76 -9.20 4.76
N THR A 270 -7.74 -10.36 5.43
CA THR A 270 -7.59 -11.71 4.85
C THR A 270 -8.87 -12.56 4.84
N ALA A 271 -10.00 -12.03 5.31
CA ALA A 271 -11.21 -12.81 5.55
C ALA A 271 -11.78 -13.52 4.31
N LYS A 272 -12.32 -14.73 4.52
CA LYS A 272 -13.06 -15.56 3.55
C LYS A 272 -12.23 -16.02 2.33
N GLY A 273 -10.92 -16.20 2.49
CA GLY A 273 -10.04 -16.67 1.42
C GLY A 273 -9.86 -15.67 0.28
N ARG A 274 -10.27 -14.41 0.48
CA ARG A 274 -10.09 -13.31 -0.46
C ARG A 274 -9.31 -12.19 0.21
N LYS A 275 -8.27 -11.72 -0.46
CA LYS A 275 -7.55 -10.51 -0.08
C LYS A 275 -8.43 -9.29 -0.34
N ARG A 276 -8.80 -8.54 0.71
CA ARG A 276 -9.60 -7.31 0.59
C ARG A 276 -8.75 -6.11 0.20
N PHE A 277 -7.51 -6.09 0.66
CA PHE A 277 -6.56 -5.04 0.36
C PHE A 277 -5.17 -5.62 0.04
N GLU A 278 -4.50 -4.98 -0.91
CA GLU A 278 -3.06 -5.11 -1.10
C GLU A 278 -2.36 -4.29 -0.02
N VAL A 279 -1.71 -4.98 0.92
CA VAL A 279 -1.07 -4.34 2.08
C VAL A 279 0.36 -3.91 1.74
N TYR A 280 0.72 -2.72 2.23
CA TYR A 280 2.03 -2.10 2.16
C TYR A 280 2.37 -1.44 3.51
N VAL A 281 3.65 -1.20 3.76
CA VAL A 281 4.15 -0.48 4.92
C VAL A 281 4.99 0.70 4.46
N CYS A 282 4.75 1.88 5.03
CA CYS A 282 5.56 3.07 4.79
C CYS A 282 5.89 3.73 6.13
N THR A 283 7.11 3.56 6.59
CA THR A 283 7.57 4.03 7.89
C THR A 283 8.81 4.90 7.77
N MET A 284 9.06 5.73 8.78
CA MET A 284 10.30 6.49 8.93
C MET A 284 11.39 5.71 9.68
N ALA A 285 11.07 4.50 10.14
CA ALA A 285 12.01 3.67 10.88
C ALA A 285 13.05 2.99 9.98
N GLU A 286 14.16 2.60 10.59
CA GLU A 286 15.22 1.83 9.92
C GLU A 286 14.72 0.47 9.43
N ARG A 287 15.37 -0.05 8.39
CA ARG A 287 14.86 -1.21 7.64
C ARG A 287 14.75 -2.48 8.46
N ASP A 288 15.80 -2.85 9.21
CA ASP A 288 15.80 -4.07 10.00
C ASP A 288 14.75 -4.02 11.11
N TYR A 289 14.54 -2.84 11.68
CA TYR A 289 13.48 -2.59 12.64
C TYR A 289 12.10 -2.78 12.00
N ALA A 290 11.84 -2.13 10.86
CA ALA A 290 10.55 -2.19 10.17
C ALA A 290 10.16 -3.62 9.78
N LEU A 291 11.13 -4.39 9.27
CA LEU A 291 10.93 -5.79 8.90
C LEU A 291 10.60 -6.66 10.12
N GLU A 292 11.32 -6.47 11.24
CA GLU A 292 11.04 -7.21 12.47
C GLU A 292 9.67 -6.83 13.06
N MET A 293 9.32 -5.54 13.12
CA MET A 293 8.00 -5.10 13.61
C MET A 293 6.87 -5.63 12.73
N TRP A 294 7.03 -5.59 11.40
CA TRP A 294 6.03 -6.15 10.50
C TRP A 294 5.87 -7.66 10.66
N ARG A 295 6.97 -8.39 10.86
CA ARG A 295 6.94 -9.84 11.14
C ARG A 295 6.15 -10.16 12.41
N LEU A 296 6.22 -9.33 13.44
CA LEU A 296 5.42 -9.52 14.65
C LEU A 296 3.92 -9.35 14.40
N LEU A 297 3.56 -8.44 13.48
CA LEU A 297 2.20 -8.11 13.08
C LEU A 297 1.61 -9.13 12.08
N ASP A 298 2.42 -9.68 11.17
CA ASP A 298 2.02 -10.67 10.16
C ASP A 298 2.92 -11.92 10.20
N PRO A 299 2.88 -12.71 11.29
CA PRO A 299 3.84 -13.81 11.53
C PRO A 299 3.79 -14.91 10.46
N ASP A 300 2.62 -15.13 9.87
CA ASP A 300 2.41 -16.19 8.86
C ASP A 300 2.54 -15.67 7.42
N ALA A 301 2.94 -14.40 7.22
CA ALA A 301 3.05 -13.74 5.92
C ALA A 301 1.75 -13.80 5.07
N HIS A 302 0.59 -13.68 5.73
CA HIS A 302 -0.71 -13.74 5.09
C HIS A 302 -1.11 -12.40 4.43
N LEU A 303 -0.62 -11.27 4.94
CA LEU A 303 -0.89 -9.94 4.36
C LEU A 303 0.14 -9.57 3.29
N ILE A 304 1.43 -9.74 3.62
CA ILE A 304 2.56 -9.52 2.72
C ILE A 304 3.40 -10.80 2.68
N SER A 305 3.47 -11.41 1.51
CA SER A 305 4.29 -12.61 1.31
C SER A 305 5.78 -12.30 1.51
N SER A 306 6.55 -13.27 2.01
CA SER A 306 8.00 -13.11 2.25
C SER A 306 8.78 -12.66 1.01
N LYS A 307 8.33 -13.04 -0.19
CA LYS A 307 8.93 -12.64 -1.48
C LYS A 307 8.74 -11.15 -1.80
N GLN A 308 7.64 -10.56 -1.32
CA GLN A 308 7.28 -9.17 -1.59
C GLN A 308 7.65 -8.23 -0.44
N LEU A 309 8.12 -8.77 0.68
CA LEU A 309 8.36 -8.01 1.90
C LEU A 309 9.35 -6.86 1.66
N MET A 310 10.41 -7.11 0.90
CA MET A 310 11.43 -6.11 0.61
C MET A 310 10.92 -4.95 -0.25
N GLU A 311 10.01 -5.23 -1.17
CA GLU A 311 9.42 -4.23 -2.07
C GLU A 311 8.30 -3.43 -1.37
N ARG A 312 7.53 -4.09 -0.50
CA ARG A 312 6.32 -3.50 0.11
C ARG A 312 6.54 -2.85 1.46
N VAL A 313 7.67 -3.11 2.12
CA VAL A 313 8.09 -2.40 3.33
C VAL A 313 9.08 -1.30 2.96
N VAL A 314 8.56 -0.07 2.89
CA VAL A 314 9.29 1.12 2.48
C VAL A 314 9.70 1.93 3.71
N CYS A 315 10.99 2.19 3.83
CA CYS A 315 11.60 3.00 4.89
C CYS A 315 12.01 4.35 4.30
N VAL A 316 11.45 5.43 4.83
CA VAL A 316 11.72 6.80 4.42
C VAL A 316 12.79 7.39 5.32
N LYS A 317 13.82 7.99 4.72
CA LYS A 317 14.92 8.61 5.46
C LYS A 317 14.45 9.85 6.22
N SER A 318 15.05 10.09 7.38
CA SER A 318 14.82 11.31 8.15
C SER A 318 15.01 12.57 7.29
N GLY A 319 14.11 13.53 7.44
CA GLY A 319 14.09 14.78 6.66
C GLY A 319 13.34 14.70 5.32
N LEU A 320 12.96 13.51 4.86
CA LEU A 320 12.10 13.34 3.67
C LEU A 320 10.65 13.09 4.08
N ARG A 321 9.71 13.36 3.17
CA ARG A 321 8.29 13.02 3.36
C ARG A 321 7.98 11.64 2.77
N LYS A 322 7.01 10.96 3.37
CA LYS A 322 6.39 9.76 2.82
C LYS A 322 5.59 10.13 1.56
N SER A 323 5.59 9.27 0.55
CA SER A 323 4.82 9.48 -0.67
C SER A 323 4.32 8.16 -1.24
N LEU A 324 3.10 8.15 -1.79
CA LEU A 324 2.53 6.95 -2.42
C LEU A 324 3.27 6.59 -3.71
N ALA A 325 3.89 7.57 -4.36
CA ALA A 325 4.79 7.33 -5.50
C ALA A 325 5.98 6.45 -5.08
N ASN A 326 6.57 6.70 -3.91
CA ASN A 326 7.68 5.89 -3.39
C ASN A 326 7.23 4.54 -2.84
N VAL A 327 5.95 4.39 -2.48
CA VAL A 327 5.37 3.10 -2.06
C VAL A 327 5.05 2.23 -3.27
N PHE A 328 4.67 2.82 -4.41
CA PHE A 328 4.27 2.12 -5.63
C PHE A 328 5.31 2.24 -6.76
N GLN A 329 6.59 2.01 -6.46
CA GLN A 329 7.73 2.28 -7.36
C GLN A 329 7.61 1.61 -8.73
N ASP A 330 7.06 0.39 -8.80
CA ASP A 330 6.88 -0.36 -10.07
C ASP A 330 5.49 -0.18 -10.68
N VAL A 331 4.80 0.93 -10.39
CA VAL A 331 3.50 1.25 -11.01
C VAL A 331 2.44 0.17 -10.68
N ASN A 332 2.63 -0.52 -9.55
CA ASN A 332 1.76 -1.60 -9.07
C ASN A 332 0.40 -1.11 -8.57
N CYS A 333 0.25 0.21 -8.34
CA CYS A 333 -1.00 0.82 -7.92
C CYS A 333 -0.98 2.33 -8.22
N HIS A 334 -2.15 2.88 -8.59
CA HIS A 334 -2.33 4.32 -8.65
C HIS A 334 -2.67 4.87 -7.26
N PRO A 335 -2.10 6.00 -6.80
CA PRO A 335 -2.39 6.58 -5.48
C PRO A 335 -3.87 6.81 -5.16
N LYS A 336 -4.72 7.03 -6.18
CA LYS A 336 -6.17 7.17 -5.96
C LYS A 336 -6.90 5.88 -5.56
N MET A 337 -6.24 4.74 -5.72
CA MET A 337 -6.73 3.41 -5.34
C MET A 337 -6.08 2.93 -4.04
N ALA A 338 -5.50 3.84 -3.27
CA ALA A 338 -4.88 3.56 -1.99
C ALA A 338 -5.56 4.33 -0.86
N MET A 339 -5.54 3.72 0.32
CA MET A 339 -5.81 4.36 1.60
C MET A 339 -4.57 4.22 2.47
N VAL A 340 -4.25 5.25 3.25
CA VAL A 340 -3.12 5.27 4.18
C VAL A 340 -3.66 5.38 5.61
N ILE A 341 -3.12 4.58 6.52
CA ILE A 341 -3.37 4.66 7.96
C ILE A 341 -2.07 5.10 8.63
N ASP A 342 -2.08 6.28 9.23
CA ASP A 342 -0.91 6.92 9.84
C ASP A 342 -1.39 7.86 10.95
N ASP A 343 -0.61 8.01 12.02
CA ASP A 343 -0.93 8.94 13.11
C ASP A 343 -0.61 10.40 12.77
N ARG A 344 0.20 10.65 11.71
CA ARG A 344 0.66 11.98 11.31
C ARG A 344 0.34 12.27 9.85
N LEU A 345 -0.51 13.27 9.62
CA LEU A 345 -0.81 13.74 8.27
C LEU A 345 0.40 14.42 7.59
N LYS A 346 1.12 15.25 8.34
CA LYS A 346 2.13 16.18 7.77
C LYS A 346 3.46 15.53 7.40
N VAL A 347 3.65 14.25 7.71
CA VAL A 347 4.81 13.48 7.24
C VAL A 347 4.62 12.98 5.80
N TRP A 348 3.42 13.08 5.24
CA TRP A 348 3.11 12.73 3.85
C TRP A 348 3.17 13.94 2.92
N ASP A 349 3.56 13.68 1.67
CA ASP A 349 3.48 14.65 0.57
C ASP A 349 2.07 15.25 0.45
N ASP A 350 1.99 16.56 0.18
CA ASP A 350 0.72 17.30 0.20
C ASP A 350 -0.31 16.73 -0.80
N LYS A 351 0.15 16.17 -1.92
CA LYS A 351 -0.71 15.50 -2.92
C LYS A 351 -1.32 14.19 -2.42
N ASP A 352 -0.68 13.53 -1.46
CA ASP A 352 -1.05 12.22 -0.94
C ASP A 352 -1.80 12.33 0.40
N GLN A 353 -1.70 13.46 1.11
CA GLN A 353 -2.46 13.74 2.35
C GLN A 353 -3.97 13.45 2.25
N PRO A 354 -4.69 13.70 1.13
CA PRO A 354 -6.10 13.33 1.01
C PRO A 354 -6.38 11.82 1.07
N ARG A 355 -5.35 10.97 0.98
CA ARG A 355 -5.42 9.51 1.10
C ARG A 355 -5.15 9.03 2.52
N VAL A 356 -4.68 9.91 3.40
CA VAL A 356 -4.30 9.59 4.78
C VAL A 356 -5.51 9.72 5.70
N HIS A 357 -5.91 8.59 6.24
CA HIS A 357 -6.84 8.52 7.35
C HIS A 357 -6.03 8.58 8.65
N VAL A 358 -6.08 9.75 9.28
CA VAL A 358 -5.32 10.02 10.52
C VAL A 358 -5.98 9.30 11.69
N VAL A 359 -5.21 8.46 12.37
CA VAL A 359 -5.63 7.83 13.62
C VAL A 359 -4.95 8.53 14.81
N PRO A 360 -5.56 8.56 16.01
CA PRO A 360 -4.83 9.00 17.20
C PRO A 360 -3.56 8.19 17.40
N ALA A 361 -2.48 8.86 17.82
CA ALA A 361 -1.23 8.21 18.17
C ALA A 361 -1.47 7.15 19.26
N PHE A 362 -0.90 5.97 19.06
CA PHE A 362 -0.98 4.86 19.99
C PHE A 362 -0.05 5.11 21.17
N THR A 363 -0.61 5.54 22.31
CA THR A 363 0.15 5.88 23.51
C THR A 363 -0.23 4.97 24.69
N PRO A 364 0.20 3.69 24.69
CA PRO A 364 -0.26 2.69 25.67
C PRO A 364 0.19 2.97 27.11
N TYR A 365 1.23 3.78 27.31
CA TYR A 365 1.73 4.16 28.63
C TYR A 365 1.00 5.37 29.21
N TYR A 366 0.70 6.38 28.39
CA TYR A 366 0.03 7.60 28.82
C TYR A 366 -1.47 7.39 29.04
N ALA A 367 -2.17 6.82 28.05
CA ALA A 367 -3.63 6.70 28.05
C ALA A 367 -4.12 5.31 27.59
N PRO A 368 -3.80 4.22 28.32
CA PRO A 368 -4.16 2.86 27.91
C PRO A 368 -5.66 2.64 27.70
N GLN A 369 -6.50 3.34 28.46
CA GLN A 369 -7.95 3.22 28.35
C GLN A 369 -8.53 3.85 27.09
N ALA A 370 -7.81 4.79 26.44
CA ALA A 370 -8.28 5.42 25.20
C ALA A 370 -8.43 4.41 24.04
N GLU A 371 -7.67 3.31 24.09
CA GLU A 371 -7.72 2.24 23.08
C GLU A 371 -8.88 1.26 23.31
N ILE A 372 -9.44 1.21 24.52
CA ILE A 372 -10.44 0.20 24.94
C ILE A 372 -11.83 0.84 25.18
N ALA A 373 -11.87 2.12 25.56
CA ALA A 373 -13.11 2.82 25.90
C ALA A 373 -14.01 3.15 24.69
N ASN A 374 -13.49 3.05 23.47
CA ASN A 374 -14.27 3.32 22.26
C ASN A 374 -15.12 2.11 21.87
N ALA A 375 -16.41 2.33 21.62
CA ALA A 375 -17.34 1.28 21.18
C ALA A 375 -16.92 0.61 19.85
N VAL A 376 -16.14 1.32 19.03
CA VAL A 376 -15.44 0.78 17.86
C VAL A 376 -13.94 1.04 18.06
N PRO A 377 -13.08 0.01 18.07
CA PRO A 377 -11.63 0.19 18.18
C PRO A 377 -11.10 1.12 17.08
N VAL A 378 -10.05 1.89 17.37
CA VAL A 378 -9.48 2.88 16.45
C VAL A 378 -9.12 2.26 15.09
N LEU A 379 -8.46 1.10 15.10
CA LEU A 379 -8.11 0.36 13.88
C LEU A 379 -9.33 -0.25 13.16
N CYS A 380 -10.46 -0.41 13.87
CA CYS A 380 -11.72 -0.86 13.28
C CYS A 380 -12.52 0.29 12.64
N VAL A 381 -12.21 1.56 12.93
CA VAL A 381 -12.77 2.70 12.18
C VAL A 381 -12.26 2.67 10.75
N ALA A 382 -11.00 2.29 10.54
CA ALA A 382 -10.44 2.06 9.21
C ALA A 382 -11.23 1.00 8.41
N ARG A 383 -11.84 0.01 9.07
CA ARG A 383 -12.73 -1.00 8.45
C ARG A 383 -13.98 -0.40 7.80
N ASN A 384 -14.50 0.70 8.34
CA ASN A 384 -15.74 1.32 7.86
C ASN A 384 -15.45 2.41 6.79
N VAL A 385 -14.21 2.89 6.73
CA VAL A 385 -13.73 3.85 5.74
C VAL A 385 -13.24 3.16 4.46
N ALA A 386 -12.71 1.94 4.60
CA ALA A 386 -12.20 1.09 3.53
C ALA A 386 -13.28 0.13 2.99
#